data_AF-A0A8T5TJ97-F1
#
_entry.id   AF-A0A8T5TJ97-F1
#
_cell.length_a   1.000
_cell.length_b   1.000
_cell.length_c   1.000
_cell.angle_alpha   90.00
_cell.angle_beta   90.00
_cell.angle_gamma   90.00
#
_symmetry.space_group_name_H-M   'P 1'
#
loop_
_entity.id
_entity.type
_entity.pdbx_description
1 polymer ?
#
loop_
_entity_poly.entity_id
_entity_poly.type
_entity_poly.pdbx_seq_one_letter_code
_entity_poly.pdbx_strand_id
1 'polypeptide(L)'
;MVIENDYYIKKKNKFMRDFDDRLHAVAIFLNKKYDMKESEELIEKLKNEFEKMIPDIPFIGGQKNPTTLVLVKCISDLAVFRVLEKAGYSYDEIGEFHYNYSMKIHEERKAILEKAGRDSSQYPFEAAYKDYQKTLCENTSKKSFPFDFVMEYVSGDDKSFDWGWNIHECAVQKAYKKFGDEKYLPFICLGDHYEAEGLGFGFTRTQTLGFGASLCDHRFVKNGKTPSAWPPHDLKEFKEEFFKGNQ
;
A
#
# COMPACT_ATOMS: atom_id res chain seq x y z
N MET A 1 3.09 6.80 -32.88
CA MET A 1 2.75 5.94 -31.74
C MET A 1 3.77 6.18 -30.65
N VAL A 2 3.42 6.93 -29.61
CA VAL A 2 4.26 7.00 -28.41
C VAL A 2 4.12 5.63 -27.76
N ILE A 3 5.22 4.90 -27.62
CA ILE A 3 5.22 3.59 -26.97
C ILE A 3 4.78 3.82 -25.52
N GLU A 4 3.55 3.40 -25.19
CA GLU A 4 2.87 3.65 -23.91
C GLU A 4 3.65 3.12 -22.69
N ASN A 5 4.67 2.27 -22.91
CA ASN A 5 5.55 1.69 -21.88
C ASN A 5 6.76 2.55 -21.45
N ASP A 6 6.99 3.72 -22.05
CA ASP A 6 8.19 4.52 -21.70
C ASP A 6 7.98 5.45 -20.48
N TYR A 7 6.77 5.54 -19.92
CA TYR A 7 6.52 6.40 -18.75
C TYR A 7 7.39 5.99 -17.56
N TYR A 8 7.39 4.70 -17.20
CA TYR A 8 8.11 4.21 -16.04
C TYR A 8 9.62 4.29 -16.22
N ILE A 9 10.12 3.98 -17.41
CA ILE A 9 11.54 4.10 -17.76
C ILE A 9 12.00 5.56 -17.67
N LYS A 10 11.26 6.50 -18.26
CA LYS A 10 11.54 7.94 -18.16
C LYS A 10 11.52 8.49 -16.74
N LYS A 11 10.67 7.92 -15.87
CA LYS A 11 10.52 8.34 -14.48
C LYS A 11 11.32 7.47 -13.49
N LYS A 12 12.09 6.50 -13.97
CA LYS A 12 12.87 5.55 -13.16
C LYS A 12 13.66 6.25 -12.06
N ASN A 13 14.45 7.26 -12.41
CA ASN A 13 15.27 7.99 -11.44
C ASN A 13 14.43 8.67 -10.35
N LYS A 14 13.21 9.10 -10.65
CA LYS A 14 12.29 9.61 -9.62
C LYS A 14 11.83 8.48 -8.72
N PHE A 15 11.36 7.36 -9.26
CA PHE A 15 10.86 6.25 -8.46
C PHE A 15 11.95 5.62 -7.59
N MET A 16 13.18 5.53 -8.09
CA MET A 16 14.32 5.06 -7.30
C MET A 16 14.63 6.01 -6.13
N ARG A 17 14.55 7.33 -6.32
CA ARG A 17 14.70 8.28 -5.21
C ARG A 17 13.56 8.17 -4.20
N ASP A 18 12.31 8.11 -4.67
CA ASP A 18 11.16 7.93 -3.80
C ASP A 18 11.25 6.61 -3.01
N PHE A 19 11.87 5.56 -3.57
CA PHE A 19 12.13 4.31 -2.88
C PHE A 19 13.27 4.44 -1.86
N ASP A 20 14.37 5.09 -2.22
CA ASP A 20 15.49 5.37 -1.32
C ASP A 20 15.04 6.07 -0.03
N ASP A 21 14.14 7.07 -0.15
CA ASP A 21 13.57 7.77 0.99
C ASP A 21 12.85 6.80 1.96
N ARG A 22 12.19 5.77 1.42
CA ARG A 22 11.49 4.75 2.23
C ARG A 22 12.45 3.73 2.83
N LEU A 23 13.58 3.46 2.16
CA LEU A 23 14.57 2.49 2.61
C LEU A 23 15.27 2.92 3.91
N HIS A 24 15.20 4.19 4.30
CA HIS A 24 15.61 4.63 5.64
C HIS A 24 14.86 3.89 6.74
N ALA A 25 13.54 3.74 6.64
CA ALA A 25 12.75 2.99 7.61
C ALA A 25 13.10 1.50 7.58
N VAL A 26 13.27 0.92 6.38
CA VAL A 26 13.68 -0.48 6.20
C VAL A 26 15.04 -0.76 6.86
N ALA A 27 16.02 0.12 6.66
CA ALA A 27 17.35 -0.01 7.22
C ALA A 27 17.35 -0.05 8.76
N ILE A 28 16.48 0.74 9.41
CA ILE A 28 16.32 0.70 10.88
C ILE A 28 15.99 -0.72 11.36
N PHE A 29 15.12 -1.45 10.66
CA PHE A 29 14.72 -2.80 11.05
C PHE A 29 15.70 -3.89 10.59
N LEU A 30 16.39 -3.71 9.45
CA LEU A 30 17.49 -4.61 9.06
C LEU A 30 18.63 -4.57 10.08
N ASN A 31 19.03 -3.37 10.53
CA ASN A 31 20.09 -3.16 11.52
C ASN A 31 19.78 -3.77 12.91
N LYS A 32 18.55 -4.26 13.15
CA LYS A 32 18.22 -5.02 14.37
C LYS A 32 18.66 -6.48 14.29
N LYS A 33 18.75 -7.05 13.07
CA LYS A 33 19.06 -8.47 12.82
C LYS A 33 20.45 -8.67 12.23
N TYR A 34 20.93 -7.70 11.47
CA TYR A 34 22.17 -7.75 10.72
C TYR A 34 23.14 -6.67 11.17
N ASP A 35 24.43 -6.88 10.91
CA ASP A 35 25.39 -5.78 11.04
C ASP A 35 25.17 -4.71 9.95
N MET A 36 25.89 -3.59 10.08
CA MET A 36 25.74 -2.45 9.17
C MET A 36 26.09 -2.81 7.72
N LYS A 37 27.14 -3.63 7.51
CA LYS A 37 27.60 -4.00 6.18
C LYS A 37 26.59 -4.95 5.52
N GLU A 38 26.13 -5.96 6.25
CA GLU A 38 25.11 -6.90 5.79
C GLU A 38 23.80 -6.17 5.45
N SER A 39 23.41 -5.20 6.28
CA SER A 39 22.23 -4.36 6.04
C SER A 39 22.38 -3.51 4.78
N GLU A 40 23.53 -2.87 4.57
CA GLU A 40 23.83 -2.11 3.35
C GLU A 40 23.78 -3.00 2.09
N GLU A 41 24.33 -4.22 2.17
CA GLU A 41 24.26 -5.19 1.06
C GLU A 41 22.81 -5.62 0.76
N LEU A 42 21.97 -5.79 1.79
CA LEU A 42 20.54 -6.06 1.60
C LEU A 42 19.81 -4.87 0.99
N ILE A 43 20.05 -3.65 1.47
CA ILE A 43 19.49 -2.42 0.90
C ILE A 43 19.83 -2.29 -0.59
N GLU A 44 21.07 -2.59 -0.99
CA GLU A 44 21.46 -2.55 -2.39
C GLU A 44 20.73 -3.64 -3.22
N LYS A 45 20.52 -4.83 -2.67
CA LYS A 45 19.69 -5.87 -3.32
C LYS A 45 18.24 -5.42 -3.49
N LEU A 46 17.68 -4.69 -2.53
CA LEU A 46 16.33 -4.11 -2.61
C LEU A 46 16.20 -3.14 -3.78
N LYS A 47 17.15 -2.19 -3.89
CA LYS A 47 17.18 -1.21 -4.98
C LYS A 47 17.27 -1.91 -6.34
N ASN A 48 18.19 -2.86 -6.46
CA ASN A 48 18.37 -3.61 -7.70
C ASN A 48 17.15 -4.46 -8.08
N GLU A 49 16.45 -5.06 -7.11
CA GLU A 49 15.21 -5.82 -7.37
C GLU A 49 14.11 -4.86 -7.85
N PHE A 50 13.89 -3.73 -7.18
CA PHE A 50 12.88 -2.76 -7.59
C PHE A 50 13.19 -2.16 -8.97
N GLU A 51 14.45 -1.78 -9.24
CA GLU A 51 14.85 -1.20 -10.52
C GLU A 51 14.53 -2.14 -11.70
N LYS A 52 14.76 -3.44 -11.53
CA LYS A 52 14.43 -4.46 -12.54
C LYS A 52 12.93 -4.58 -12.79
N MET A 53 12.09 -4.32 -11.78
CA MET A 53 10.63 -4.42 -11.89
C MET A 53 9.99 -3.20 -12.56
N ILE A 54 10.64 -2.02 -12.53
CA ILE A 54 10.09 -0.76 -13.07
C ILE A 54 9.58 -0.87 -14.51
N PRO A 55 10.32 -1.46 -15.48
CA PRO A 55 9.85 -1.58 -16.86
C PRO A 55 8.59 -2.45 -17.02
N ASP A 56 8.33 -3.36 -16.08
CA ASP A 56 7.23 -4.33 -16.15
C ASP A 56 5.98 -3.88 -15.40
N ILE A 57 6.04 -2.74 -14.69
CA ILE A 57 4.87 -2.16 -14.01
C ILE A 57 3.76 -1.89 -15.05
N PRO A 58 2.54 -2.42 -14.85
CA PRO A 58 1.43 -2.18 -15.77
C PRO A 58 1.11 -0.68 -15.90
N PHE A 59 1.03 -0.19 -17.13
CA PHE A 59 0.65 1.20 -17.37
C PHE A 59 -0.82 1.45 -17.06
N ILE A 60 -1.07 2.34 -16.11
CA ILE A 60 -2.42 2.75 -15.69
C ILE A 60 -2.65 4.26 -15.88
N GLY A 61 -1.95 4.90 -16.82
CA GLY A 61 -2.17 6.32 -17.15
C GLY A 61 -1.11 7.30 -16.64
N GLY A 62 -0.11 6.81 -15.90
CA GLY A 62 1.07 7.57 -15.50
C GLY A 62 0.73 8.85 -14.74
N GLN A 63 1.32 9.98 -15.12
CA GLN A 63 1.11 11.27 -14.44
C GLN A 63 -0.35 11.74 -14.42
N LYS A 64 -1.18 11.31 -15.40
CA LYS A 64 -2.59 11.70 -15.47
C LYS A 64 -3.48 10.87 -14.55
N ASN A 65 -2.97 9.76 -14.02
CA ASN A 65 -3.69 8.92 -13.08
C ASN A 65 -2.96 8.84 -11.73
N PRO A 66 -3.47 9.48 -10.66
CA PRO A 66 -2.79 9.53 -9.38
C PRO A 66 -2.61 8.15 -8.72
N THR A 67 -3.44 7.15 -9.04
CA THR A 67 -3.27 5.77 -8.54
C THR A 67 -1.99 5.10 -9.05
N THR A 68 -1.34 5.66 -10.08
CA THR A 68 -0.01 5.21 -10.55
C THR A 68 1.03 5.24 -9.44
N LEU A 69 1.03 6.26 -8.58
CA LEU A 69 2.01 6.35 -7.49
C LEU A 69 1.75 5.30 -6.40
N VAL A 70 0.48 4.99 -6.13
CA VAL A 70 0.09 3.90 -5.23
C VAL A 70 0.59 2.57 -5.77
N LEU A 71 0.36 2.29 -7.05
CA LEU A 71 0.84 1.07 -7.70
C LEU A 71 2.37 0.95 -7.62
N VAL A 72 3.11 2.01 -7.95
CA VAL A 72 4.58 2.01 -7.89
C VAL A 72 5.07 1.76 -6.47
N LYS A 73 4.46 2.39 -5.46
CA LYS A 73 4.81 2.15 -4.05
C LYS A 73 4.62 0.67 -3.71
N CYS A 74 3.48 0.07 -4.02
CA CYS A 74 3.23 -1.34 -3.75
C CYS A 74 4.21 -2.26 -4.48
N ILE A 75 4.59 -1.96 -5.72
CA ILE A 75 5.63 -2.74 -6.43
C ILE A 75 7.01 -2.62 -5.76
N SER A 76 7.35 -1.45 -5.20
CA SER A 76 8.59 -1.32 -4.41
C SER A 76 8.53 -2.11 -3.09
N ASP A 77 7.36 -2.27 -2.48
CA ASP A 77 7.16 -3.17 -1.34
C ASP A 77 7.33 -4.65 -1.74
N LEU A 78 6.88 -5.05 -2.94
CA LEU A 78 7.14 -6.39 -3.47
C LEU A 78 8.63 -6.71 -3.62
N ALA A 79 9.45 -5.73 -4.03
CA ALA A 79 10.90 -5.90 -4.06
C ALA A 79 11.49 -6.19 -2.66
N VAL A 80 10.94 -5.55 -1.62
CA VAL A 80 11.28 -5.84 -0.22
C VAL A 80 10.96 -7.28 0.13
N PHE A 81 9.75 -7.72 -0.15
CA PHE A 81 9.31 -9.07 0.22
C PHE A 81 10.16 -10.15 -0.44
N ARG A 82 10.44 -10.02 -1.75
CA ARG A 82 11.27 -10.98 -2.49
C ARG A 82 12.70 -11.09 -1.94
N VAL A 83 13.31 -9.97 -1.55
CA VAL A 83 14.68 -9.98 -1.03
C VAL A 83 14.72 -10.52 0.39
N LEU A 84 13.76 -10.18 1.25
CA LEU A 84 13.66 -10.73 2.59
C LEU A 84 13.45 -12.25 2.57
N GLU A 85 12.57 -12.75 1.69
CA GLU A 85 12.38 -14.20 1.50
C GLU A 85 13.68 -14.88 1.07
N LYS A 86 14.41 -14.32 0.09
CA LYS A 86 15.73 -14.81 -0.33
C LYS A 86 16.79 -14.73 0.78
N ALA A 87 16.62 -13.81 1.73
CA ALA A 87 17.47 -13.67 2.90
C ALA A 87 17.07 -14.62 4.06
N GLY A 88 16.05 -15.47 3.85
CA GLY A 88 15.63 -16.50 4.79
C GLY A 88 14.56 -16.06 5.79
N TYR A 89 13.90 -14.93 5.57
CA TYR A 89 12.73 -14.56 6.36
C TYR A 89 11.56 -15.48 6.00
N SER A 90 10.87 -15.99 7.02
CA SER A 90 9.59 -16.65 6.87
C SER A 90 8.51 -15.67 6.40
N TYR A 91 7.40 -16.21 5.90
CA TYR A 91 6.26 -15.40 5.47
C TYR A 91 5.77 -14.45 6.57
N ASP A 92 5.58 -14.96 7.79
CA ASP A 92 5.14 -14.15 8.93
C ASP A 92 6.16 -13.08 9.31
N GLU A 93 7.46 -13.41 9.32
CA GLU A 93 8.51 -12.41 9.55
C GLU A 93 8.49 -11.29 8.49
N ILE A 94 8.19 -11.60 7.22
CA ILE A 94 8.06 -10.59 6.16
C ILE A 94 6.87 -9.68 6.43
N GLY A 95 5.72 -10.24 6.81
CA GLY A 95 4.52 -9.47 7.13
C GLY A 95 4.72 -8.56 8.35
N GLU A 96 5.34 -9.08 9.41
CA GLU A 96 5.71 -8.30 10.60
C GLU A 96 6.71 -7.20 10.26
N PHE A 97 7.71 -7.52 9.43
CA PHE A 97 8.70 -6.55 8.98
C PHE A 97 8.03 -5.42 8.19
N HIS A 98 7.09 -5.74 7.28
CA HIS A 98 6.30 -4.77 6.51
C HIS A 98 5.47 -3.85 7.39
N TYR A 99 4.76 -4.43 8.36
CA TYR A 99 4.01 -3.67 9.35
C TYR A 99 4.92 -2.67 10.08
N ASN A 100 6.03 -3.15 10.62
CA ASN A 100 6.96 -2.37 11.42
C ASN A 100 7.56 -1.16 10.67
N TYR A 101 8.08 -1.35 9.45
CA TYR A 101 8.61 -0.20 8.71
C TYR A 101 7.52 0.72 8.18
N SER A 102 6.32 0.21 7.88
CA SER A 102 5.19 1.05 7.47
C SER A 102 4.72 1.93 8.61
N MET A 103 4.59 1.38 9.82
CA MET A 103 4.26 2.13 11.03
C MET A 103 5.29 3.23 11.28
N LYS A 104 6.59 2.92 11.16
CA LYS A 104 7.65 3.93 11.30
C LYS A 104 7.50 5.10 10.31
N ILE A 105 7.15 4.81 9.05
CA ILE A 105 6.88 5.85 8.04
C ILE A 105 5.65 6.69 8.43
N HIS A 106 4.58 6.07 8.92
CA HIS A 106 3.36 6.78 9.32
C HIS A 106 3.56 7.61 10.59
N GLU A 107 4.34 7.14 11.56
CA GLU A 107 4.76 7.90 12.75
C GLU A 107 5.53 9.16 12.36
N GLU A 108 6.48 9.05 11.44
CA GLU A 108 7.24 10.20 10.93
C GLU A 108 6.33 11.19 10.19
N ARG A 109 5.43 10.68 9.34
CA ARG A 109 4.43 11.51 8.67
C ARG A 109 3.52 12.22 9.68
N LYS A 110 3.07 11.53 10.72
CA LYS A 110 2.27 12.10 11.80
C LYS A 110 3.01 13.23 12.50
N ALA A 111 4.26 13.00 12.92
CA ALA A 111 5.09 14.01 13.57
C ALA A 111 5.30 15.26 12.68
N ILE A 112 5.46 15.08 11.36
CA ILE A 112 5.57 16.20 10.40
C ILE A 112 4.26 17.00 10.35
N LEU A 113 3.11 16.33 10.29
CA LEU A 113 1.80 16.99 10.26
C LEU A 113 1.51 17.75 11.55
N GLU A 114 1.77 17.13 12.71
CA GLU A 114 1.56 17.72 14.02
C GLU A 114 2.46 18.95 14.23
N LYS A 115 3.73 18.89 13.80
CA LYS A 115 4.64 20.04 13.81
C LYS A 115 4.15 21.20 12.93
N ALA A 116 3.41 20.89 11.87
CA ALA A 116 2.75 21.88 11.02
C ALA A 116 1.38 22.35 11.56
N GLY A 117 0.99 21.93 12.77
CA GLY A 117 -0.31 22.28 13.37
C GLY A 117 -1.51 21.57 12.74
N ARG A 118 -1.28 20.45 12.03
CA ARG A 118 -2.33 19.65 11.40
C ARG A 118 -2.56 18.36 12.17
N ASP A 119 -3.81 18.09 12.49
CA ASP A 119 -4.22 16.80 13.05
C ASP A 119 -4.24 15.73 11.95
N SER A 120 -3.31 14.78 12.02
CA SER A 120 -3.20 13.67 11.07
C SER A 120 -4.43 12.77 11.04
N SER A 121 -5.23 12.72 12.11
CA SER A 121 -6.45 11.91 12.15
C SER A 121 -7.58 12.51 11.31
N GLN A 122 -7.48 13.78 10.94
CA GLN A 122 -8.59 14.50 10.31
C GLN A 122 -8.51 14.55 8.79
N TYR A 123 -7.36 14.27 8.17
CA TYR A 123 -7.20 14.43 6.72
C TYR A 123 -8.23 13.64 5.88
N PRO A 124 -8.66 12.41 6.24
CA PRO A 124 -9.67 11.70 5.45
C PRO A 124 -11.05 12.38 5.50
N PHE A 125 -11.30 13.22 6.50
CA PHE A 125 -12.58 13.88 6.74
C PHE A 125 -12.61 15.33 6.24
N GLU A 126 -11.48 15.86 5.77
CA GLU A 126 -11.40 17.16 5.10
C GLU A 126 -12.28 17.18 3.84
N ALA A 127 -13.06 18.24 3.64
CA ALA A 127 -13.97 18.35 2.49
C ALA A 127 -13.22 18.23 1.15
N ALA A 128 -12.08 18.90 1.03
CA ALA A 128 -11.23 18.85 -0.16
C ALA A 128 -10.73 17.43 -0.46
N TYR A 129 -10.41 16.64 0.57
CA TYR A 129 -10.02 15.24 0.38
C TYR A 129 -11.21 14.42 -0.12
N LYS A 130 -12.38 14.53 0.51
CA LYS A 130 -13.59 13.80 0.07
C LYS A 130 -14.01 14.15 -1.36
N ASP A 131 -13.95 15.42 -1.76
CA ASP A 131 -14.29 15.84 -3.12
C ASP A 131 -13.27 15.35 -4.16
N TYR A 132 -11.98 15.34 -3.79
CA TYR A 132 -10.95 14.68 -4.59
C TYR A 132 -11.24 13.17 -4.74
N GLN A 133 -11.66 12.49 -3.67
CA GLN A 133 -11.98 11.06 -3.72
C GLN A 133 -13.20 10.75 -4.60
N LYS A 134 -14.24 11.58 -4.58
CA LYS A 134 -15.38 11.45 -5.51
C LYS A 134 -14.92 11.55 -6.97
N THR A 135 -14.14 12.57 -7.28
CA THR A 135 -13.57 12.79 -8.63
C THR A 135 -12.70 11.60 -9.07
N LEU A 136 -11.92 11.04 -8.14
CA LEU A 136 -11.10 9.85 -8.41
C LEU A 136 -11.96 8.62 -8.72
N CYS A 137 -13.03 8.38 -7.95
CA CYS A 137 -13.97 7.28 -8.20
C CYS A 137 -14.67 7.45 -9.55
N GLU A 138 -15.13 8.66 -9.89
CA GLU A 138 -15.69 8.97 -11.21
C GLU A 138 -14.71 8.65 -12.34
N ASN A 139 -13.42 8.97 -12.17
CA ASN A 139 -12.41 8.71 -13.19
C ASN A 139 -12.07 7.23 -13.33
N THR A 140 -11.89 6.50 -12.22
CA THR A 140 -11.59 5.06 -12.25
C THR A 140 -12.77 4.25 -12.80
N SER A 141 -14.02 4.68 -12.55
CA SER A 141 -15.23 4.05 -13.08
C SER A 141 -15.33 4.04 -14.61
N LYS A 142 -14.61 4.93 -15.30
CA LYS A 142 -14.52 4.97 -16.77
C LYS A 142 -13.72 3.80 -17.35
N LYS A 143 -12.96 3.08 -16.51
CA LYS A 143 -12.14 1.92 -16.88
C LYS A 143 -11.20 2.19 -18.06
N SER A 144 -10.62 3.39 -18.11
CA SER A 144 -9.74 3.83 -19.20
C SER A 144 -8.47 2.97 -19.36
N PHE A 145 -8.07 2.26 -18.30
CA PHE A 145 -6.91 1.38 -18.29
C PHE A 145 -7.27 0.02 -17.68
N PRO A 146 -7.05 -1.11 -18.38
CA PRO A 146 -7.46 -2.44 -17.90
C PRO A 146 -6.83 -2.88 -16.58
N PHE A 147 -5.62 -2.41 -16.29
CA PHE A 147 -4.91 -2.72 -15.05
C PHE A 147 -5.23 -1.78 -13.90
N ASP A 148 -6.01 -0.71 -14.12
CA ASP A 148 -6.27 0.26 -13.06
C ASP A 148 -7.27 -0.26 -12.02
N PHE A 149 -7.40 0.52 -10.96
CA PHE A 149 -8.46 0.38 -9.97
C PHE A 149 -9.81 0.71 -10.59
N VAL A 150 -10.86 0.11 -10.04
CA VAL A 150 -12.25 0.51 -10.28
C VAL A 150 -12.88 0.72 -8.93
N MET A 151 -13.17 1.98 -8.60
CA MET A 151 -13.64 2.38 -7.29
C MET A 151 -14.97 3.10 -7.37
N GLU A 152 -15.76 2.91 -6.34
CA GLU A 152 -17.03 3.58 -6.11
C GLU A 152 -16.94 4.35 -4.79
N TYR A 153 -17.33 5.63 -4.81
CA TYR A 153 -17.43 6.44 -3.60
C TYR A 153 -18.71 6.08 -2.86
N VAL A 154 -18.61 5.79 -1.57
CA VAL A 154 -19.76 5.46 -0.72
C VAL A 154 -19.97 6.60 0.27
N SER A 155 -21.12 7.26 0.19
CA SER A 155 -21.53 8.23 1.22
C SER A 155 -21.83 7.52 2.53
N GLY A 156 -21.52 8.17 3.65
CA GLY A 156 -21.88 7.70 4.99
C GLY A 156 -23.37 7.44 5.17
N ASP A 157 -23.70 6.61 6.15
CA ASP A 157 -25.07 6.26 6.52
C ASP A 157 -25.59 7.05 7.74
N ASP A 158 -24.87 8.13 8.11
CA ASP A 158 -25.09 8.96 9.30
C ASP A 158 -25.09 8.17 10.64
N LYS A 159 -24.58 6.93 10.65
CA LYS A 159 -24.63 6.04 11.82
C LYS A 159 -23.33 5.30 12.08
N SER A 160 -22.86 4.52 11.10
CA SER A 160 -21.77 3.57 11.25
C SER A 160 -20.46 4.02 10.59
N PHE A 161 -20.52 4.88 9.57
CA PHE A 161 -19.35 5.48 8.94
C PHE A 161 -19.66 6.82 8.25
N ASP A 162 -18.64 7.65 8.05
CA ASP A 162 -18.78 8.98 7.47
C ASP A 162 -18.73 8.96 5.93
N TRP A 163 -17.87 8.10 5.37
CA TRP A 163 -17.77 7.80 3.94
C TRP A 163 -16.84 6.60 3.70
N GLY A 164 -16.73 6.13 2.46
CA GLY A 164 -15.90 4.97 2.12
C GLY A 164 -15.64 4.77 0.63
N TRP A 165 -14.96 3.67 0.32
CA TRP A 165 -14.84 3.14 -1.03
C TRP A 165 -15.43 1.73 -1.11
N ASN A 166 -16.03 1.40 -2.25
CA ASN A 166 -16.07 0.02 -2.71
C ASN A 166 -15.06 -0.12 -3.86
N ILE A 167 -14.04 -0.96 -3.68
CA ILE A 167 -13.05 -1.25 -4.73
C ILE A 167 -13.42 -2.56 -5.39
N HIS A 168 -13.86 -2.50 -6.63
CA HIS A 168 -14.32 -3.65 -7.43
C HIS A 168 -13.18 -4.30 -8.23
N GLU A 169 -12.16 -3.52 -8.59
CA GLU A 169 -10.95 -4.01 -9.24
C GLU A 169 -9.74 -3.29 -8.64
N CYS A 170 -8.63 -4.01 -8.42
CA CYS A 170 -7.43 -3.48 -7.78
C CYS A 170 -6.21 -3.58 -8.68
N ALA A 171 -5.55 -2.45 -8.96
CA ALA A 171 -4.36 -2.45 -9.82
C ALA A 171 -3.20 -3.24 -9.22
N VAL A 172 -3.06 -3.19 -7.89
CA VAL A 172 -2.01 -3.91 -7.16
C VAL A 172 -2.23 -5.42 -7.26
N GLN A 173 -3.45 -5.91 -7.03
CA GLN A 173 -3.77 -7.33 -7.18
C GLN A 173 -3.43 -7.83 -8.59
N LYS A 174 -3.88 -7.10 -9.62
CA LYS A 174 -3.60 -7.45 -11.02
C LYS A 174 -2.10 -7.44 -11.31
N ALA A 175 -1.36 -6.48 -10.76
CA ALA A 175 0.08 -6.40 -10.94
C ALA A 175 0.82 -7.53 -10.20
N TYR A 176 0.47 -7.83 -8.95
CA TYR A 176 1.06 -8.93 -8.19
C TYR A 176 0.83 -10.28 -8.87
N LYS A 177 -0.36 -10.48 -9.44
CA LYS A 177 -0.66 -11.62 -10.32
C LYS A 177 0.25 -11.67 -11.55
N LYS A 178 0.45 -10.55 -12.24
CA LYS A 178 1.37 -10.46 -13.38
C LYS A 178 2.81 -10.81 -12.98
N PHE A 179 3.25 -10.41 -11.79
CA PHE A 179 4.59 -10.71 -11.26
C PHE A 179 4.72 -12.13 -10.69
N GLY A 180 3.62 -12.87 -10.50
CA GLY A 180 3.62 -14.23 -9.93
C GLY A 180 3.70 -14.26 -8.40
N ASP A 181 3.35 -13.15 -7.73
CA ASP A 181 3.61 -12.92 -6.30
C ASP A 181 2.33 -12.66 -5.49
N GLU A 182 1.19 -13.20 -5.92
CA GLU A 182 -0.10 -13.01 -5.24
C GLU A 182 -0.06 -13.42 -3.76
N LYS A 183 0.84 -14.35 -3.38
CA LYS A 183 1.04 -14.73 -1.98
C LYS A 183 1.35 -13.56 -1.06
N TYR A 184 1.96 -12.48 -1.56
CA TYR A 184 2.30 -11.30 -0.75
C TYR A 184 1.23 -10.20 -0.75
N LEU A 185 0.19 -10.33 -1.59
CA LEU A 185 -0.90 -9.37 -1.66
C LEU A 185 -1.56 -9.10 -0.28
N PRO A 186 -1.76 -10.10 0.60
CA PRO A 186 -2.26 -9.89 1.95
C PRO A 186 -1.55 -8.78 2.73
N PHE A 187 -0.22 -8.75 2.70
CA PHE A 187 0.58 -7.75 3.41
C PHE A 187 0.33 -6.34 2.89
N ILE A 188 0.07 -6.19 1.59
CA ILE A 188 -0.27 -4.88 0.99
C ILE A 188 -1.69 -4.47 1.34
N CYS A 189 -2.64 -5.40 1.33
CA CYS A 189 -4.01 -5.09 1.69
C CYS A 189 -4.14 -4.60 3.14
N LEU A 190 -3.30 -5.08 4.05
CA LEU A 190 -3.21 -4.56 5.41
C LEU A 190 -2.66 -3.12 5.50
N GLY A 191 -2.00 -2.62 4.44
CA GLY A 191 -1.43 -1.27 4.38
C GLY A 191 -2.42 -0.14 4.67
N ASP A 192 -3.70 -0.33 4.32
CA ASP A 192 -4.76 0.64 4.64
C ASP A 192 -4.99 0.75 6.16
N HIS A 193 -4.89 -0.37 6.89
CA HIS A 193 -4.94 -0.37 8.36
C HIS A 193 -3.66 0.23 8.96
N TYR A 194 -2.49 -0.03 8.38
CA TYR A 194 -1.22 0.57 8.86
C TYR A 194 -1.28 2.10 8.81
N GLU A 195 -1.81 2.65 7.71
CA GLU A 195 -1.97 4.10 7.56
C GLU A 195 -2.96 4.65 8.60
N ALA A 196 -4.10 3.99 8.78
CA ALA A 196 -5.14 4.42 9.71
C ALA A 196 -4.70 4.34 11.17
N GLU A 197 -4.02 3.26 11.55
CA GLU A 197 -3.41 3.05 12.87
C GLU A 197 -2.34 4.11 13.15
N GLY A 198 -1.37 4.26 12.22
CA GLY A 198 -0.24 5.17 12.40
C GLY A 198 -0.63 6.65 12.41
N LEU A 199 -1.61 7.05 11.58
CA LEU A 199 -2.08 8.45 11.53
C LEU A 199 -3.22 8.74 12.51
N GLY A 200 -3.81 7.71 13.10
CA GLY A 200 -4.79 7.79 14.17
C GLY A 200 -6.22 8.13 13.74
N PHE A 201 -6.62 7.80 12.51
CA PHE A 201 -8.00 7.94 12.06
C PHE A 201 -8.76 6.62 12.14
N GLY A 202 -10.09 6.68 12.24
CA GLY A 202 -10.93 5.49 12.27
C GLY A 202 -11.12 4.88 10.89
N PHE A 203 -10.82 3.60 10.76
CA PHE A 203 -10.96 2.81 9.56
C PHE A 203 -11.48 1.41 9.87
N THR A 204 -12.38 0.89 9.04
CA THR A 204 -12.85 -0.49 9.12
C THR A 204 -13.14 -1.03 7.74
N ARG A 205 -13.06 -2.35 7.62
CA ARG A 205 -13.29 -3.12 6.39
C ARG A 205 -13.68 -4.55 6.76
N THR A 206 -14.57 -5.17 6.00
CA THR A 206 -15.06 -6.55 6.22
C THR A 206 -14.82 -7.47 5.03
N GLN A 207 -14.60 -6.89 3.85
CA GLN A 207 -14.33 -7.57 2.60
C GLN A 207 -13.04 -7.00 1.99
N THR A 208 -12.19 -7.89 1.49
CA THR A 208 -10.96 -7.51 0.80
C THR A 208 -10.69 -8.45 -0.36
N LEU A 209 -10.43 -7.88 -1.55
CA LEU A 209 -10.08 -8.61 -2.76
C LEU A 209 -8.85 -9.53 -2.55
N GLY A 210 -7.85 -9.05 -1.81
CA GLY A 210 -6.66 -9.85 -1.46
C GLY A 210 -6.93 -11.02 -0.52
N PHE A 211 -8.10 -11.06 0.13
CA PHE A 211 -8.59 -12.15 0.98
C PHE A 211 -9.76 -12.89 0.30
N GLY A 212 -9.81 -12.85 -1.04
CA GLY A 212 -10.78 -13.57 -1.85
C GLY A 212 -12.23 -13.08 -1.76
N ALA A 213 -12.48 -11.88 -1.25
CA ALA A 213 -13.81 -11.28 -1.34
C ALA A 213 -14.09 -10.74 -2.77
N SER A 214 -15.34 -10.38 -3.06
CA SER A 214 -15.73 -9.82 -4.36
C SER A 214 -15.36 -8.33 -4.54
N LEU A 215 -15.10 -7.62 -3.45
CA LEU A 215 -14.68 -6.22 -3.42
C LEU A 215 -13.93 -5.89 -2.13
N CYS A 216 -13.30 -4.71 -2.05
CA CYS A 216 -12.89 -4.11 -0.79
C CYS A 216 -13.90 -3.07 -0.31
N ASP A 217 -14.39 -3.14 0.93
CA ASP A 217 -15.41 -2.23 1.49
C ASP A 217 -14.85 -1.26 2.54
N HIS A 218 -13.89 -0.42 2.14
CA HIS A 218 -13.27 0.60 3.00
C HIS A 218 -14.31 1.54 3.62
N ARG A 219 -14.31 1.70 4.95
CA ARG A 219 -15.18 2.64 5.68
C ARG A 219 -14.33 3.51 6.62
N PHE A 220 -14.44 4.83 6.47
CA PHE A 220 -13.78 5.82 7.32
C PHE A 220 -14.76 6.33 8.38
N VAL A 221 -14.32 6.34 9.63
CA VAL A 221 -15.13 6.70 10.79
C VAL A 221 -14.46 7.84 11.54
N LYS A 222 -15.08 9.01 11.53
CA LYS A 222 -14.55 10.21 12.16
C LYS A 222 -14.49 10.02 13.67
N ASN A 223 -13.33 10.31 14.24
CA ASN A 223 -13.03 10.05 15.66
C ASN A 223 -13.18 8.57 16.07
N GLY A 224 -13.29 7.65 15.11
CA GLY A 224 -13.23 6.21 15.34
C GLY A 224 -11.80 5.75 15.64
N LYS A 225 -11.66 4.47 15.96
CA LYS A 225 -10.37 3.82 16.17
C LYS A 225 -10.18 2.73 15.13
N THR A 226 -8.93 2.52 14.74
CA THR A 226 -8.52 1.38 13.91
C THR A 226 -7.83 0.37 14.81
N PRO A 227 -8.22 -0.93 14.76
CA PRO A 227 -7.51 -1.99 15.47
C PRO A 227 -6.08 -2.14 14.92
N SER A 228 -5.20 -2.75 15.70
CA SER A 228 -3.86 -3.03 15.19
C SER A 228 -3.92 -4.01 14.03
N ALA A 229 -3.14 -3.74 12.99
CA ALA A 229 -3.18 -4.51 11.76
C ALA A 229 -2.29 -5.76 11.78
N TRP A 230 -1.37 -5.86 12.73
CA TRP A 230 -0.45 -6.97 12.87
C TRP A 230 -0.29 -7.41 14.35
N PRO A 231 -0.48 -8.70 14.69
CA PRO A 231 -0.96 -9.76 13.80
C PRO A 231 -2.43 -9.51 13.36
N PRO A 232 -2.82 -9.91 12.14
CA PRO A 232 -4.10 -9.50 11.54
C PRO A 232 -5.33 -10.26 12.08
N HIS A 233 -5.17 -11.13 13.09
CA HIS A 233 -6.21 -12.07 13.53
C HIS A 233 -7.50 -11.41 14.05
N ASP A 234 -7.39 -10.19 14.59
CA ASP A 234 -8.54 -9.45 15.12
C ASP A 234 -9.28 -8.64 14.06
N LEU A 235 -8.81 -8.62 12.81
CA LEU A 235 -9.45 -7.92 11.71
C LEU A 235 -10.65 -8.73 11.19
N LYS A 236 -11.81 -8.08 11.04
CA LYS A 236 -13.06 -8.72 10.59
C LYS A 236 -12.96 -9.41 9.22
N GLU A 237 -12.08 -8.91 8.37
CA GLU A 237 -11.85 -9.41 7.02
C GLU A 237 -10.77 -10.48 6.95
N PHE A 238 -10.05 -10.74 8.05
CA PHE A 238 -8.96 -11.70 8.07
C PHE A 238 -9.47 -13.10 7.76
N LYS A 239 -8.72 -13.79 6.89
CA LYS A 239 -8.95 -15.18 6.54
C LYS A 239 -7.62 -15.91 6.52
N GLU A 240 -7.44 -16.83 7.46
CA GLU A 240 -6.18 -17.55 7.68
C GLU A 240 -5.68 -18.26 6.41
N GLU A 241 -6.57 -18.79 5.57
CA GLU A 241 -6.23 -19.49 4.32
C GLU A 241 -5.46 -18.63 3.31
N PHE A 242 -5.59 -17.30 3.37
CA PHE A 242 -4.87 -16.36 2.51
C PHE A 242 -3.52 -15.92 3.11
N PHE A 243 -3.24 -16.25 4.37
CA PHE A 243 -2.01 -15.90 5.09
C PHE A 243 -1.07 -17.08 5.30
N LYS A 244 -1.31 -18.20 4.61
CA LYS A 244 -0.38 -19.32 4.58
C LYS A 244 0.55 -19.10 3.40
N GLY A 245 1.75 -18.55 3.65
CA GLY A 245 2.81 -18.56 2.65
C GLY A 245 2.92 -19.99 2.11
N ASN A 246 2.61 -20.19 0.83
CA ASN A 246 2.42 -21.52 0.23
C ASN A 246 3.40 -22.54 0.82
N GLN A 247 2.88 -23.50 1.60
CA GLN A 247 3.61 -24.70 1.98
C GLN A 247 3.95 -25.52 0.73
#